data_AF-A0A8J8GXE2-F1
#
_entry.id   AF-A0A8J8GXE2-F1
#
_cell.length_a   1.000
_cell.length_b   1.000
_cell.length_c   1.000
_cell.angle_alpha   90.00
_cell.angle_beta   90.00
_cell.angle_gamma   90.00
#
_symmetry.space_group_name_H-M   'P 1'
#
loop_
_entity.id
_entity.type
_entity.pdbx_description
1 polymer ?
#
loop_
_entity_poly.entity_id
_entity_poly.type
_entity_poly.pdbx_seq_one_letter_code
_entity_poly.pdbx_strand_id
1 'polypeptide(L)'
;MTESGLRELTVGTGSGIETEDMILNIGPQHPSTHGVLRLKLTVDGERVVTAEPIIGYMHRGAEKLFEVRDYRQIIVLANRHDWLSAFSNELGVVLAVERLMGIEVPERA
;
A
#
# COMPACT_ATOMS: atom_id res chain seq x y z
N MET A 1 -10.32 -27.95 -21.15
CA MET A 1 -9.97 -26.86 -22.09
C MET A 1 -10.32 -25.57 -21.38
N THR A 2 -9.39 -24.77 -20.87
CA THR A 2 -8.16 -24.28 -21.51
C THR A 2 -7.05 -24.00 -20.49
N GLU A 3 -5.89 -24.62 -20.76
CA GLU A 3 -4.51 -24.15 -20.57
C GLU A 3 -4.09 -23.42 -19.28
N SER A 4 -3.69 -24.21 -18.29
CA SER A 4 -2.59 -23.88 -17.39
C SER A 4 -1.28 -23.98 -18.19
N GLY A 5 -0.85 -22.88 -18.80
CA GLY A 5 0.40 -22.81 -19.54
C GLY A 5 1.60 -23.07 -18.64
N LEU A 6 2.20 -24.27 -18.76
CA LEU A 6 3.56 -24.52 -18.30
C LEU A 6 4.49 -23.50 -18.96
N ARG A 7 5.28 -22.79 -18.15
CA ARG A 7 6.38 -21.98 -18.66
C ARG A 7 7.53 -22.90 -19.04
N GLU A 8 8.00 -22.72 -20.26
CA GLU A 8 9.08 -23.43 -20.92
C GLU A 8 10.39 -23.29 -20.13
N LEU A 9 10.86 -24.38 -19.54
CA LEU A 9 12.18 -24.48 -18.91
C LEU A 9 13.21 -24.74 -20.01
N THR A 10 13.88 -23.68 -20.47
CA THR A 10 15.03 -23.81 -21.36
C THR A 10 16.25 -24.11 -20.48
N VAL A 11 16.68 -25.37 -20.44
CA VAL A 11 17.93 -25.78 -19.76
C VAL A 11 19.09 -25.56 -20.73
N GLY A 12 19.76 -24.42 -20.63
CA GLY A 12 20.98 -24.11 -21.37
C GLY A 12 22.17 -24.91 -20.85
N THR A 13 22.84 -25.67 -21.73
CA THR A 13 24.12 -26.34 -21.44
C THR A 13 25.25 -25.44 -21.95
N GLY A 14 25.84 -24.61 -21.07
CA GLY A 14 26.98 -23.77 -21.40
C GLY A 14 27.60 -23.12 -20.17
N SER A 15 28.92 -22.93 -20.18
CA SER A 15 29.78 -22.54 -19.05
C SER A 15 29.53 -21.13 -18.46
N GLY A 16 28.43 -20.97 -17.74
CA GLY A 16 28.11 -19.81 -16.90
C GLY A 16 26.89 -20.18 -16.07
N ILE A 17 26.94 -20.06 -14.75
CA ILE A 17 25.84 -20.49 -13.88
C ILE A 17 24.64 -19.57 -14.15
N GLU A 18 23.64 -20.04 -14.89
CA GLU A 18 22.35 -19.36 -15.04
C GLU A 18 21.54 -19.58 -13.75
N THR A 19 21.16 -18.49 -13.07
CA THR A 19 20.25 -18.56 -11.92
C THR A 19 18.82 -18.68 -12.43
N GLU A 20 18.08 -19.69 -11.95
CA GLU A 20 16.64 -19.78 -12.23
C GLU A 20 15.88 -18.66 -11.52
N ASP A 21 14.88 -18.08 -12.20
CA ASP A 21 13.97 -17.09 -11.61
C ASP A 21 13.25 -17.68 -10.39
N MET A 22 13.52 -17.14 -9.20
CA MET A 22 12.92 -17.56 -7.94
C MET A 22 11.77 -16.62 -7.54
N ILE A 23 10.64 -17.21 -7.14
CA ILE A 23 9.54 -16.45 -6.52
C ILE A 23 9.74 -16.39 -5.01
N LEU A 24 10.02 -15.20 -4.49
CA LEU A 24 10.15 -14.92 -3.06
C LEU A 24 8.88 -14.22 -2.53
N ASN A 25 8.31 -14.75 -1.46
CA ASN A 25 7.19 -14.10 -0.76
C ASN A 25 7.69 -13.47 0.55
N ILE A 26 7.72 -12.13 0.59
CA ILE A 26 7.87 -11.39 1.84
C ILE A 26 6.47 -11.20 2.41
N GLY A 27 6.16 -11.95 3.46
CA GLY A 27 4.84 -11.97 4.09
C GLY A 27 4.57 -10.79 5.02
N PRO A 28 3.31 -10.59 5.46
CA PRO A 28 2.87 -9.45 6.26
C PRO A 28 3.42 -9.42 7.70
N GLN A 29 4.05 -10.51 8.16
CA GLN A 29 4.71 -10.59 9.48
C GLN A 29 6.21 -10.27 9.41
N HIS A 30 6.75 -10.03 8.21
CA HIS A 30 8.17 -9.78 8.05
C HIS A 30 8.52 -8.38 8.61
N PRO A 31 9.56 -8.23 9.44
CA PRO A 31 9.83 -6.96 10.13
C PRO A 31 10.05 -5.76 9.19
N SER A 32 10.55 -6.00 7.97
CA SER A 32 10.76 -4.96 6.96
C SER A 32 9.49 -4.44 6.28
N THR A 33 8.30 -4.99 6.57
CA THR A 33 7.05 -4.55 5.92
C THR A 33 6.38 -3.36 6.60
N HIS A 34 6.97 -2.82 7.69
CA HIS A 34 6.52 -1.63 8.44
C HIS A 34 4.98 -1.52 8.54
N GLY A 35 4.34 -2.61 8.97
CA GLY A 35 2.91 -2.81 8.86
C GLY A 35 2.59 -4.09 8.12
N VAL A 36 1.38 -4.20 7.56
CA VAL A 36 0.90 -5.39 6.85
C VAL A 36 0.95 -5.18 5.34
N LEU A 37 2.11 -5.52 4.76
CA LEU A 37 2.34 -5.55 3.33
C LEU A 37 2.86 -6.92 2.94
N ARG A 38 2.33 -7.49 1.85
CA ARG A 38 2.89 -8.69 1.25
C ARG A 38 3.54 -8.31 -0.07
N LEU A 39 4.79 -8.70 -0.27
CA LEU A 39 5.50 -8.52 -1.53
C LEU A 39 5.78 -9.88 -2.15
N LYS A 40 5.28 -10.10 -3.36
CA LYS A 40 5.65 -11.24 -4.19
C LYS A 40 6.70 -10.77 -5.19
N LEU A 41 7.93 -11.23 -5.00
CA LEU A 41 9.09 -10.83 -5.78
C LEU A 41 9.48 -11.97 -6.72
N THR A 42 9.84 -11.64 -7.96
CA THR A 42 10.60 -12.56 -8.83
C THR A 42 12.03 -12.06 -8.87
N VAL A 43 12.98 -12.93 -8.55
CA VAL A 43 14.38 -12.58 -8.36
C VAL A 43 15.27 -13.50 -9.20
N ASP A 44 16.23 -12.91 -9.90
CA ASP A 44 17.37 -13.59 -10.53
C ASP A 44 18.60 -13.31 -9.68
N GLY A 45 19.03 -14.29 -8.89
CA GLY A 45 20.10 -14.13 -7.90
C GLY A 45 19.77 -13.08 -6.84
N GLU A 46 20.50 -11.95 -6.86
CA GLU A 46 20.29 -10.80 -5.97
C GLU A 46 19.45 -9.68 -6.62
N ARG A 47 19.09 -9.84 -7.90
CA ARG A 47 18.42 -8.80 -8.69
C ARG A 47 16.90 -9.03 -8.69
N VAL A 48 16.16 -8.03 -8.21
CA VAL A 48 14.69 -8.02 -8.36
C VAL A 48 14.33 -7.79 -9.83
N VAL A 49 13.63 -8.75 -10.44
CA VAL A 49 13.10 -8.66 -11.80
C VAL A 49 11.71 -8.03 -11.78
N THR A 50 10.85 -8.49 -10.87
CA THR A 50 9.50 -7.93 -10.67
C THR A 50 9.13 -7.89 -9.18
N ALA A 51 8.31 -6.91 -8.82
CA ALA A 51 7.74 -6.79 -7.48
C ALA A 51 6.23 -6.54 -7.58
N GLU A 52 5.44 -7.45 -7.01
CA GLU A 52 3.99 -7.36 -6.95
C GLU A 52 3.57 -7.07 -5.49
N PRO A 53 3.22 -5.81 -5.15
CA PRO A 53 2.73 -5.47 -3.83
C PRO A 53 1.26 -5.87 -3.67
N ILE A 54 1.00 -6.75 -2.71
CA ILE A 54 -0.33 -7.17 -2.31
C ILE A 54 -0.74 -6.35 -1.08
N ILE A 55 -1.65 -5.41 -1.30
CA ILE A 55 -2.14 -4.44 -0.31
C ILE A 55 -3.57 -4.78 0.15
N GLY A 56 -4.06 -4.05 1.16
CA GLY A 56 -5.46 -4.15 1.62
C GLY A 56 -5.66 -4.89 2.94
N TYR A 57 -4.64 -5.51 3.51
CA TYR A 57 -4.72 -6.15 4.84
C TYR A 57 -5.13 -5.18 5.96
N MET A 58 -4.86 -3.88 5.80
CA MET A 58 -5.26 -2.80 6.71
C MET A 58 -6.45 -1.98 6.20
N HIS A 59 -7.15 -2.44 5.16
CA HIS A 59 -8.34 -1.74 4.67
C HIS A 59 -9.47 -1.85 5.72
N ARG A 60 -9.87 -0.70 6.26
CA ARG A 60 -10.89 -0.60 7.33
C ARG A 60 -12.18 0.07 6.87
N GLY A 61 -12.35 0.32 5.57
CA GLY A 61 -13.53 1.01 5.03
C GLY A 61 -13.71 2.42 5.58
N ALA A 62 -12.61 3.16 5.78
CA ALA A 62 -12.66 4.49 6.39
C ALA A 62 -13.55 5.47 5.60
N GLU A 63 -13.51 5.44 4.28
CA GLU A 63 -14.39 6.24 3.42
C GLU A 63 -15.88 5.96 3.69
N LYS A 64 -16.26 4.69 3.85
CA LYS A 64 -17.63 4.32 4.20
C LYS A 64 -18.03 4.82 5.59
N LEU A 65 -17.07 4.85 6.51
CA LEU A 65 -17.28 5.42 7.85
C LEU A 65 -17.43 6.94 7.82
N PHE A 66 -16.88 7.63 6.81
CA PHE A 66 -17.05 9.08 6.65
C PHE A 66 -18.47 9.43 6.23
N GLU A 67 -19.11 8.61 5.38
CA GLU A 67 -20.49 8.85 4.90
C GLU A 67 -21.53 8.90 6.01
N VAL A 68 -21.31 8.20 7.12
CA VAL A 68 -22.26 8.08 8.24
C VAL A 68 -21.91 8.99 9.42
N ARG A 69 -20.93 9.89 9.26
CA ARG A 69 -20.41 10.75 10.33
C ARG A 69 -20.46 12.22 9.94
N ASP A 70 -20.61 13.05 10.95
CA ASP A 70 -20.53 14.51 10.79
C ASP A 70 -19.08 14.97 10.57
N TYR A 71 -18.90 16.15 9.96
CA TYR A 71 -17.58 16.70 9.60
C TYR A 71 -16.62 16.85 10.79
N ARG A 72 -17.14 17.07 12.00
CA ARG A 72 -16.33 17.14 13.21
C ARG A 72 -15.84 15.76 13.69
N GLN A 73 -16.60 14.71 13.39
CA GLN A 73 -16.30 13.34 13.81
C GLN A 73 -15.29 12.66 12.88
N ILE A 74 -15.27 13.04 11.60
CA ILE A 74 -14.34 12.43 10.62
C ILE A 74 -12.88 12.85 10.85
N ILE A 75 -12.61 13.96 11.54
CA ILE A 75 -11.24 14.43 11.86
C ILE A 75 -10.45 13.33 12.59
N VAL A 76 -11.06 12.71 13.61
CA VAL A 76 -10.43 11.63 14.38
C VAL A 76 -10.18 10.38 13.53
N LEU A 77 -11.02 10.14 12.52
CA LEU A 77 -10.79 9.04 11.58
C LEU A 77 -9.70 9.37 10.55
N ALA A 78 -9.58 10.64 10.14
CA ALA A 78 -8.56 11.10 9.20
C ALA A 78 -7.15 10.84 9.75
N ASN A 79 -6.91 11.19 11.01
CA ASN A 79 -5.67 10.94 11.75
C ASN A 79 -5.23 9.45 11.70
N ARG A 80 -6.16 8.50 11.59
CA ARG A 80 -5.84 7.06 11.60
C ARG A 80 -5.28 6.52 10.29
N HIS A 81 -5.21 7.31 9.22
CA HIS A 81 -4.70 6.85 7.91
C HIS A 81 -3.18 6.79 7.89
N ASP A 82 -2.52 7.84 8.36
CA ASP A 82 -1.09 7.82 8.61
C ASP A 82 -0.82 8.22 10.06
N TRP A 83 -0.32 7.24 10.82
CA TRP A 83 -0.01 7.36 12.23
C TRP A 83 1.30 8.11 12.50
N LEU A 84 2.13 8.38 11.49
CA LEU A 84 3.35 9.18 11.64
C LEU A 84 3.04 10.68 11.56
N SER A 85 2.12 11.08 10.66
CA SER A 85 1.72 12.48 10.49
C SER A 85 0.22 12.71 10.70
N ALA A 86 -0.23 12.41 11.91
CA ALA A 86 -1.59 12.61 12.40
C ALA A 86 -2.22 13.94 11.97
N PHE A 87 -1.56 15.06 12.29
CA PHE A 87 -2.08 16.41 12.04
C PHE A 87 -2.14 16.77 10.55
N SER A 88 -1.22 16.25 9.72
CA SER A 88 -1.28 16.49 8.27
C SER A 88 -2.53 15.88 7.65
N ASN A 89 -2.96 14.71 8.14
CA ASN A 89 -4.19 14.07 7.67
C ASN A 89 -5.45 14.82 8.11
N GLU A 90 -5.47 15.31 9.35
CA GLU A 90 -6.57 16.14 9.86
C GLU A 90 -6.70 17.43 9.05
N LEU A 91 -5.58 18.10 8.80
CA LEU A 91 -5.53 19.36 8.04
C LEU A 91 -6.12 19.20 6.64
N GLY A 92 -5.82 18.10 5.94
CA GLY A 92 -6.38 17.84 4.60
C GLY A 92 -7.91 17.78 4.58
N VAL A 93 -8.52 17.21 5.62
CA VAL A 93 -9.99 17.14 5.74
C VAL A 93 -10.57 18.48 6.15
N VAL A 94 -9.95 19.17 7.11
CA VAL A 94 -10.42 20.48 7.61
C VAL A 94 -10.42 21.52 6.49
N LEU A 95 -9.32 21.65 5.74
CA LEU A 95 -9.22 22.58 4.61
C LEU A 95 -10.28 22.30 3.53
N ALA A 96 -10.58 21.03 3.27
CA ALA A 96 -11.62 20.65 2.31
C ALA A 96 -13.01 21.08 2.78
N VAL A 97 -13.33 20.90 4.07
CA VAL A 97 -14.61 21.30 4.67
C VAL A 97 -14.74 22.82 4.75
N GLU A 98 -13.70 23.53 5.19
CA GLU A 98 -13.68 25.00 5.25
C GLU A 98 -13.91 25.62 3.89
N ARG A 99 -13.25 25.10 2.85
CA ARG A 99 -13.45 25.53 1.47
C ARG A 99 -14.87 25.25 0.97
N LEU A 100 -15.44 24.09 1.31
CA LEU A 100 -16.83 23.73 0.94
C LEU A 100 -17.84 24.70 1.59
N MET A 101 -17.59 25.10 2.84
CA MET A 101 -18.48 25.95 3.62
C MET A 101 -18.22 27.46 3.43
N GLY A 102 -17.14 27.84 2.76
CA GLY A 102 -16.77 29.25 2.56
C GLY A 102 -16.32 29.93 3.87
N ILE A 103 -15.69 29.19 4.78
CA ILE A 103 -15.23 29.71 6.07
C ILE A 103 -13.87 30.39 5.89
N GLU A 104 -13.75 31.63 6.36
CA GLU A 104 -12.47 32.33 6.47
C GLU A 104 -11.89 32.11 7.87
N VAL A 105 -10.74 31.45 7.93
CA VAL A 105 -10.05 31.11 9.17
C VAL A 105 -9.18 32.30 9.63
N PRO A 106 -9.15 32.64 10.93
CA PRO A 106 -8.31 33.74 11.42
C PRO A 106 -6.81 33.50 11.16
N GLU A 107 -6.06 34.56 10.87
CA GLU A 107 -4.63 34.50 10.50
C GLU A 107 -3.74 33.77 11.52
N ARG A 108 -4.12 33.75 12.80
CA ARG A 108 -3.35 33.09 13.87
C ARG A 108 -3.53 31.57 13.93
N ALA A 109 -4.63 31.05 13.40
CA ALA A 109 -5.02 29.66 13.54
C ALA A 109 -4.23 28.71 12.62
#